data_AF-A0A7D5D622-F1
#
_entry.id   AF-A0A7D5D622-F1
#
_cell.length_a   1.000
_cell.length_b   1.000
_cell.length_c   1.000
_cell.angle_alpha   90.00
_cell.angle_beta   90.00
_cell.angle_gamma   90.00
#
_symmetry.space_group_name_H-M   'P 1'
#
loop_
_entity.id
_entity.type
_entity.pdbx_description
1 polymer ?
#
loop_
_entity_poly.entity_id
_entity_poly.type
_entity_poly.pdbx_seq_one_letter_code
_entity_poly.pdbx_strand_id
1 'polypeptide(L)'
;MPEELIPELSFYASLHWTLPNGRPEPHGLSATYLDQAPTALDNGWVYCSAGDTFSGMKRIALGLDEVAGRLVSLYFWFACHRSNTGCGAPRYRYNLRVFQPPAHNNPFQFHTLDKSRNGYLGLYTLNPFNAPLWEIHGLGATRPEPGSQVDNLSLVSADGGKVRRLVEDGFPYLSDRAGHDARFSAKIAPAEFKGPW
;
A
#
# COMPACT_ATOMS: atom_id res chain seq x y z
N MET A 1 13.03 19.04 12.19
CA MET A 1 13.99 18.01 12.66
C MET A 1 13.70 16.72 11.90
N PRO A 2 14.72 15.96 11.49
CA PRO A 2 14.51 14.71 10.76
C PRO A 2 13.84 13.66 11.64
N GLU A 3 13.03 12.80 11.03
CA GLU A 3 12.38 11.69 11.73
C GLU A 3 13.32 10.49 11.82
N GLU A 4 13.40 9.89 13.00
CA GLU A 4 14.30 8.78 13.31
C GLU A 4 13.67 7.45 12.90
N LEU A 5 14.35 6.65 12.08
CA LEU A 5 13.93 5.28 11.80
C LEU A 5 14.08 4.44 13.07
N ILE A 6 13.03 3.67 13.42
CA ILE A 6 12.96 2.76 14.57
C ILE A 6 12.82 1.33 14.02
N PRO A 7 13.94 0.60 13.78
CA PRO A 7 13.91 -0.75 13.23
C PRO A 7 13.09 -1.73 14.06
N GLU A 8 13.07 -1.58 15.38
CA GLU A 8 12.40 -2.47 16.32
C GLU A 8 10.87 -2.39 16.21
N LEU A 9 10.34 -1.29 15.70
CA LEU A 9 8.91 -1.08 15.43
C LEU A 9 8.55 -1.27 13.96
N SER A 10 9.53 -1.57 13.11
CA SER A 10 9.31 -1.83 11.70
C SER A 10 8.91 -3.29 11.48
N PHE A 11 8.05 -3.55 10.49
CA PHE A 11 7.51 -4.89 10.24
C PHE A 11 7.17 -5.08 8.76
N TYR A 12 6.92 -6.33 8.37
CA TYR A 12 6.49 -6.69 7.03
C TYR A 12 5.02 -7.12 7.08
N ALA A 13 4.21 -6.67 6.14
CA ALA A 13 2.80 -7.07 6.07
C ALA A 13 2.23 -6.88 4.66
N SER A 14 1.16 -7.61 4.34
CA SER A 14 0.27 -7.22 3.25
C SER A 14 -0.87 -6.35 3.79
N LEU A 15 -1.29 -5.37 3.00
CA LEU A 15 -2.49 -4.59 3.28
C LEU A 15 -3.67 -5.20 2.54
N HIS A 16 -4.81 -5.21 3.20
CA HIS A 16 -6.07 -5.71 2.67
C HIS A 16 -7.12 -4.62 2.84
N TRP A 17 -7.96 -4.44 1.83
CA TRP A 17 -9.15 -3.61 1.96
C TRP A 17 -10.11 -4.26 2.97
N THR A 18 -10.72 -3.50 3.88
CA THR A 18 -11.80 -4.01 4.72
C THR A 18 -13.14 -3.84 4.00
N LEU A 19 -13.80 -4.94 3.70
CA LEU A 19 -15.11 -4.98 3.06
C LEU A 19 -16.19 -4.33 3.95
N PRO A 20 -17.34 -3.90 3.38
CA PRO A 20 -18.44 -3.31 4.16
C PRO A 20 -18.97 -4.19 5.29
N ASN A 21 -18.78 -5.51 5.20
CA ASN A 21 -19.14 -6.47 6.26
C ASN A 21 -18.08 -6.59 7.38
N GLY A 22 -17.06 -5.73 7.38
CA GLY A 22 -15.99 -5.68 8.37
C GLY A 22 -14.88 -6.71 8.18
N ARG A 23 -14.96 -7.59 7.17
CA ARG A 23 -13.92 -8.60 6.91
C ARG A 23 -12.84 -8.04 5.97
N PRO A 24 -11.57 -8.45 6.12
CA PRO A 24 -10.57 -8.17 5.11
C PRO A 24 -10.94 -8.85 3.79
N GLU A 25 -10.71 -8.14 2.69
CA GLU A 25 -10.74 -8.71 1.35
C GLU A 25 -9.69 -9.84 1.30
N PRO A 26 -10.03 -11.03 0.77
CA PRO A 26 -9.14 -12.19 0.76
C PRO A 26 -7.76 -11.92 0.14
N HIS A 27 -7.75 -11.19 -0.97
CA HIS A 27 -6.62 -10.68 -1.71
C HIS A 27 -6.12 -9.34 -1.12
N GLY A 28 -4.80 -9.20 -1.09
CA GLY A 28 -4.17 -7.95 -0.67
C GLY A 28 -4.30 -6.85 -1.71
N LEU A 29 -3.83 -5.66 -1.35
CA LEU A 29 -3.55 -4.60 -2.30
C LEU A 29 -2.64 -5.14 -3.41
N SER A 30 -2.91 -4.70 -4.63
CA SER A 30 -2.19 -5.16 -5.82
C SER A 30 -1.81 -4.01 -6.70
N ALA A 31 -0.80 -4.19 -7.54
CA ALA A 31 -0.46 -3.24 -8.58
C ALA A 31 -0.47 -3.88 -9.97
N THR A 32 -0.87 -3.10 -10.96
CA THR A 32 -0.73 -3.49 -12.38
C THR A 32 0.70 -3.28 -12.82
N TYR A 33 1.29 -4.33 -13.36
CA TYR A 33 2.51 -4.22 -14.16
C TYR A 33 2.10 -4.05 -15.63
N LEU A 34 2.27 -2.84 -16.17
CA LEU A 34 2.02 -2.50 -17.57
C LEU A 34 3.24 -1.75 -18.11
N ASP A 35 3.80 -2.20 -19.23
CA ASP A 35 4.74 -1.39 -20.04
C ASP A 35 4.04 -0.17 -20.70
N GLN A 36 2.71 -0.06 -20.57
CA GLN A 36 1.88 1.01 -21.12
C GLN A 36 0.75 1.43 -20.16
N ALA A 37 1.09 1.91 -18.97
CA ALA A 37 0.12 2.70 -18.20
C ALA A 37 -0.28 3.96 -19.02
N PRO A 38 -1.56 4.39 -19.04
CA PRO A 38 -2.02 5.55 -19.84
C PRO A 38 -1.28 6.86 -19.54
N THR A 39 -0.56 6.92 -18.43
CA THR A 39 0.35 8.01 -18.06
C THR A 39 1.73 7.43 -17.73
N ALA A 40 2.71 7.68 -18.61
CA ALA A 40 4.07 7.11 -18.57
C ALA A 40 4.96 7.61 -17.40
N LEU A 41 4.38 7.99 -16.26
CA LEU A 41 5.10 8.53 -15.10
C LEU A 41 4.97 7.69 -13.82
N ASP A 42 4.13 6.65 -13.84
CA ASP A 42 3.82 5.82 -12.68
C ASP A 42 4.13 4.34 -12.99
N ASN A 43 4.97 3.69 -12.18
CA ASN A 43 5.42 2.32 -12.48
C ASN A 43 4.30 1.28 -12.22
N GLY A 44 3.29 1.59 -11.39
CA GLY A 44 2.10 0.74 -11.20
C GLY A 44 1.07 1.35 -10.25
N TRP A 45 -0.19 1.48 -10.70
CA TRP A 45 -1.32 1.91 -9.87
C TRP A 45 -1.70 0.86 -8.83
N VAL A 46 -2.15 1.29 -7.65
CA VAL A 46 -2.56 0.39 -6.56
C VAL A 46 -4.08 0.21 -6.51
N TYR A 47 -4.52 -1.05 -6.39
CA TYR A 47 -5.91 -1.47 -6.39
C TYR A 47 -6.28 -2.21 -5.09
N CYS A 48 -7.56 -2.15 -4.72
CA CYS A 48 -8.11 -2.75 -3.50
C CYS A 48 -8.31 -4.28 -3.57
N SER A 49 -7.97 -4.96 -4.66
CA SER A 49 -8.14 -6.41 -4.81
C SER A 49 -7.25 -6.97 -5.91
N ALA A 50 -6.67 -8.14 -5.66
CA ALA A 50 -6.03 -9.00 -6.67
C ALA A 50 -7.00 -10.03 -7.28
N GLY A 51 -8.26 -10.05 -6.85
CA GLY A 51 -9.19 -11.14 -7.15
C GLY A 51 -9.46 -11.34 -8.64
N ASP A 52 -9.90 -12.57 -8.98
CA ASP A 52 -10.21 -13.05 -10.34
C ASP A 52 -11.15 -12.12 -11.14
N THR A 53 -11.83 -11.19 -10.49
CA THR A 53 -12.58 -10.10 -11.11
C THR A 53 -11.76 -9.22 -12.07
N PHE A 54 -10.42 -9.16 -11.95
CA PHE A 54 -9.59 -8.46 -12.95
C PHE A 54 -9.45 -9.25 -14.27
N SER A 55 -9.57 -10.59 -14.21
CA SER A 55 -9.62 -11.43 -15.42
C SER A 55 -10.95 -11.30 -16.17
N GLY A 56 -12.05 -11.04 -15.45
CA GLY A 56 -13.37 -10.79 -16.02
C GLY A 56 -13.57 -9.37 -16.58
N MET A 57 -13.06 -8.34 -15.88
CA MET A 57 -13.22 -6.93 -16.29
C MET A 57 -12.39 -6.54 -17.52
N LYS A 58 -11.33 -7.29 -17.84
CA LYS A 58 -10.52 -7.09 -19.06
C LYS A 58 -11.25 -7.29 -20.38
N ARG A 59 -12.33 -8.08 -20.41
CA ARG A 59 -12.90 -8.51 -21.71
C ARG A 59 -13.80 -7.48 -22.39
N ILE A 60 -14.29 -6.46 -21.68
CA ILE A 60 -15.41 -5.64 -22.20
C ILE A 60 -15.14 -4.13 -22.13
N ALA A 61 -14.45 -3.61 -21.12
CA ALA A 61 -14.47 -2.17 -20.83
C ALA A 61 -13.50 -1.31 -21.66
N LEU A 62 -12.39 -1.86 -22.18
CA LEU A 62 -11.34 -1.04 -22.78
C LEU A 62 -11.22 -1.15 -24.31
N GLY A 63 -11.92 -2.07 -24.98
CA GLY A 63 -11.72 -2.28 -26.43
C GLY A 63 -10.27 -2.61 -26.82
N LEU A 64 -9.46 -3.01 -25.84
CA LEU A 64 -8.06 -3.37 -26.00
C LEU A 64 -8.00 -4.90 -26.00
N ASP A 65 -8.00 -5.48 -27.18
CA ASP A 65 -7.66 -6.88 -27.36
C ASP A 65 -6.26 -7.12 -26.76
N GLU A 66 -6.20 -7.92 -25.69
CA GLU A 66 -4.97 -8.46 -25.09
C GLU A 66 -4.00 -7.51 -24.36
N VAL A 67 -4.47 -6.52 -23.59
CA VAL A 67 -3.56 -5.96 -22.56
C VAL A 67 -3.38 -7.01 -21.46
N ALA A 68 -2.36 -7.86 -21.58
CA ALA A 68 -1.94 -8.88 -20.63
C ALA A 68 -1.31 -8.31 -19.34
N GLY A 69 -1.82 -7.17 -18.82
CA GLY A 69 -1.38 -6.62 -17.53
C GLY A 69 -1.60 -7.65 -16.41
N ARG A 70 -0.52 -8.08 -15.75
CA ARG A 70 -0.58 -8.96 -14.58
C ARG A 70 -0.77 -8.08 -13.34
N LEU A 71 -1.75 -8.40 -12.50
CA LEU A 71 -1.80 -7.87 -11.16
C LEU A 71 -0.79 -8.63 -10.30
N VAL A 72 -0.02 -7.88 -9.52
CA VAL A 72 0.94 -8.42 -8.57
C VAL A 72 0.49 -8.04 -7.17
N SER A 73 0.28 -9.03 -6.31
CA SER A 73 0.00 -8.82 -4.89
C SER A 73 1.16 -8.10 -4.22
N LEU A 74 0.86 -7.10 -3.40
CA LEU A 74 1.86 -6.27 -2.74
C LEU A 74 2.07 -6.71 -1.30
N TYR A 75 3.34 -6.88 -0.95
CA TYR A 75 3.81 -6.97 0.42
C TYR A 75 4.65 -5.74 0.69
N PHE A 76 4.50 -5.15 1.86
CA PHE A 76 5.22 -3.95 2.23
C PHE A 76 6.10 -4.20 3.44
N TRP A 77 7.29 -3.60 3.42
CA TRP A 77 8.02 -3.22 4.61
C TRP A 77 7.46 -1.89 5.11
N PHE A 78 7.00 -1.89 6.35
CA PHE A 78 6.55 -0.73 7.10
C PHE A 78 7.73 -0.22 7.92
N ALA A 79 8.55 0.64 7.30
CA ALA A 79 9.66 1.30 7.99
C ALA A 79 9.10 2.36 8.94
N CYS A 80 9.18 2.12 10.24
CA CYS A 80 8.62 2.99 11.27
C CYS A 80 9.57 4.14 11.57
N HIS A 81 9.09 5.38 11.43
CA HIS A 81 9.78 6.60 11.79
C HIS A 81 9.10 7.26 12.98
N ARG A 82 9.88 7.71 13.95
CA ARG A 82 9.42 8.45 15.11
C ARG A 82 9.78 9.93 14.98
N SER A 83 8.79 10.79 15.22
CA SER A 83 8.97 12.22 15.39
C SER A 83 8.69 12.62 16.83
N ASN A 84 9.67 13.28 17.44
CA ASN A 84 9.56 13.87 18.79
C ASN A 84 9.24 15.38 18.72
N THR A 85 8.62 15.85 17.63
CA THR A 85 8.36 17.28 17.45
C THR A 85 7.13 17.73 18.24
N GLY A 86 7.34 18.72 19.14
CA GLY A 86 6.28 19.34 19.96
C GLY A 86 6.27 18.88 21.43
N CYS A 87 5.41 19.51 22.25
CA CYS A 87 5.24 19.18 23.69
C CYS A 87 4.32 17.96 23.95
N GLY A 88 4.11 17.11 22.94
CA GLY A 88 3.15 16.01 22.99
C GLY A 88 3.80 14.63 22.92
N ALA A 89 2.97 13.58 22.91
CA ALA A 89 3.41 12.21 22.69
C ALA A 89 4.11 12.05 21.33
N PRO A 90 5.09 11.13 21.20
CA PRO A 90 5.76 10.87 19.93
C PRO A 90 4.77 10.48 18.84
N ARG A 91 5.01 10.96 17.62
CA ARG A 91 4.25 10.56 16.44
C ARG A 91 5.00 9.48 15.68
N TYR A 92 4.28 8.44 15.27
CA TYR A 92 4.82 7.36 14.45
C TYR A 92 4.27 7.46 13.04
N ARG A 93 5.16 7.46 12.06
CA ARG A 93 4.83 7.48 10.63
C ARG A 93 5.61 6.39 9.92
N TYR A 94 5.09 5.91 8.80
CA TYR A 94 5.61 4.74 8.14
C TYR A 94 5.95 5.04 6.70
N ASN A 95 7.12 4.61 6.27
CA ASN A 95 7.41 4.50 4.85
C ASN A 95 7.05 3.08 4.39
N LEU A 96 6.18 2.98 3.39
CA LEU A 96 5.68 1.70 2.87
C LEU A 96 6.45 1.37 1.60
N ARG A 97 7.40 0.45 1.70
CA ARG A 97 8.20 -0.03 0.56
C ARG A 97 7.79 -1.42 0.19
N VAL A 98 7.61 -1.68 -1.09
CA VAL A 98 7.32 -3.01 -1.57
C VAL A 98 8.50 -3.92 -1.28
N PHE A 99 8.19 -5.00 -0.59
CA PHE A 99 9.08 -6.09 -0.27
C PHE A 99 8.67 -7.33 -1.07
N GLN A 100 9.65 -8.19 -1.33
CA GLN A 100 9.48 -9.42 -2.07
C GLN A 100 9.69 -10.60 -1.12
N PRO A 101 8.62 -11.36 -0.80
CA PRO A 101 8.77 -12.63 -0.11
C PRO A 101 9.71 -13.58 -0.86
N PRO A 102 10.42 -14.48 -0.17
CA PRO A 102 11.16 -15.56 -0.83
C PRO A 102 10.27 -16.32 -1.83
N ALA A 103 10.82 -16.72 -2.98
CA ALA A 103 10.15 -17.45 -4.08
C ALA A 103 9.16 -16.70 -5.00
N HIS A 104 8.98 -15.38 -4.86
CA HIS A 104 8.20 -14.57 -5.80
C HIS A 104 9.10 -13.59 -6.55
N ASN A 105 8.91 -13.35 -7.85
CA ASN A 105 9.53 -12.22 -8.56
C ASN A 105 8.54 -11.05 -8.57
N ASN A 106 8.82 -9.98 -7.81
CA ASN A 106 7.95 -8.81 -7.74
C ASN A 106 8.61 -7.65 -8.50
N PRO A 107 8.08 -7.21 -9.66
CA PRO A 107 8.67 -6.13 -10.44
C PRO A 107 8.71 -4.80 -9.68
N PHE A 108 7.93 -4.68 -8.60
CA PHE A 108 7.88 -3.51 -7.75
C PHE A 108 8.83 -3.57 -6.57
N GLN A 109 9.76 -4.53 -6.48
CA GLN A 109 10.71 -4.58 -5.38
C GLN A 109 11.38 -3.21 -5.17
N PHE A 110 11.44 -2.76 -3.91
CA PHE A 110 11.96 -1.46 -3.49
C PHE A 110 11.17 -0.22 -3.93
N HIS A 111 10.08 -0.37 -4.68
CA HIS A 111 9.20 0.75 -4.96
C HIS A 111 8.51 1.21 -3.68
N THR A 112 8.29 2.51 -3.58
CA THR A 112 7.62 3.13 -2.45
C THR A 112 6.18 3.48 -2.83
N LEU A 113 5.26 3.26 -1.90
CA LEU A 113 3.89 3.75 -2.02
C LEU A 113 3.88 5.28 -1.90
N ASP A 114 3.42 5.95 -2.94
CA ASP A 114 3.19 7.39 -2.96
C ASP A 114 1.88 7.71 -3.68
N LYS A 115 1.48 8.98 -3.67
CA LYS A 115 0.34 9.48 -4.42
C LYS A 115 0.79 10.27 -5.65
N SER A 116 0.01 10.14 -6.71
CA SER A 116 0.14 10.98 -7.90
C SER A 116 -0.35 12.40 -7.63
N ARG A 117 -0.11 13.30 -8.60
CA ARG A 117 -0.63 14.68 -8.56
C ARG A 117 -2.14 14.77 -8.46
N ASN A 118 -2.87 13.72 -8.86
CA ASN A 118 -4.33 13.64 -8.82
C ASN A 118 -4.87 12.86 -7.62
N GLY A 119 -3.98 12.41 -6.72
CA GLY A 119 -4.34 11.77 -5.46
C GLY A 119 -4.49 10.25 -5.52
N TYR A 120 -4.37 9.65 -6.70
CA TYR A 120 -4.34 8.19 -6.84
C TYR A 120 -3.06 7.63 -6.24
N LEU A 121 -3.13 6.47 -5.59
CA LEU A 121 -1.96 5.79 -5.02
C LEU A 121 -1.26 4.93 -6.08
N GLY A 122 0.05 5.07 -6.16
CA GLY A 122 0.92 4.35 -7.09
C GLY A 122 2.23 3.90 -6.44
N LEU A 123 3.01 3.15 -7.21
CA LEU A 123 4.32 2.67 -6.83
C LEU A 123 5.40 3.41 -7.62
N TYR A 124 6.39 3.93 -6.89
CA TYR A 124 7.43 4.80 -7.44
C TYR A 124 8.82 4.39 -6.99
N THR A 125 9.79 4.48 -7.90
CA THR A 125 11.21 4.37 -7.56
C THR A 125 11.69 5.70 -6.99
N LEU A 126 11.51 5.89 -5.68
CA LEU A 126 11.89 7.12 -4.98
C LEU A 126 13.23 6.98 -4.28
N ASN A 127 13.94 8.11 -4.17
CA ASN A 127 15.06 8.21 -3.25
C ASN A 127 14.54 7.97 -1.81
N PRO A 128 15.15 7.07 -1.03
CA PRO A 128 14.73 6.76 0.33
C PRO A 128 14.63 7.97 1.26
N PHE A 129 15.38 9.06 0.99
CA PHE A 129 15.34 10.30 1.78
C PHE A 129 14.16 11.22 1.43
N ASN A 130 13.51 11.02 0.28
CA ASN A 130 12.34 11.78 -0.17
C ASN A 130 11.06 10.94 -0.14
N ALA A 131 11.15 9.74 0.44
CA ALA A 131 10.04 8.80 0.45
C ALA A 131 8.92 9.34 1.35
N PRO A 132 7.65 9.31 0.90
CA PRO A 132 6.53 9.78 1.70
C PRO A 132 6.39 8.96 2.99
N LEU A 133 5.97 9.66 4.04
CA LEU A 133 5.69 9.08 5.35
C LEU A 133 4.20 9.15 5.63
N TRP A 134 3.63 7.98 5.88
CA TRP A 134 2.20 7.76 6.06
C TRP A 134 1.90 7.61 7.55
N GLU A 135 0.87 8.30 8.02
CA GLU A 135 0.28 7.97 9.33
C GLU A 135 -0.65 6.77 9.14
N ILE A 136 -0.51 5.77 10.00
CA ILE A 136 -1.42 4.62 10.04
C ILE A 136 -2.15 4.65 11.35
N HIS A 137 -3.39 5.14 11.32
CA HIS A 137 -4.22 5.18 12.52
C HIS A 137 -4.77 3.78 12.80
N GLY A 138 -4.85 3.41 14.07
CA GLY A 138 -5.18 2.05 14.51
C GLY A 138 -3.96 1.17 14.79
N LEU A 139 -2.76 1.60 14.40
CA LEU A 139 -1.50 1.00 14.85
C LEU A 139 -1.04 1.67 16.15
N GLY A 140 -0.71 0.85 17.15
CA GLY A 140 -0.16 1.30 18.42
C GLY A 140 1.34 1.59 18.36
N ALA A 141 1.93 1.98 19.50
CA ALA A 141 3.38 2.22 19.63
C ALA A 141 4.21 0.92 19.79
N THR A 142 3.60 -0.24 19.57
CA THR A 142 4.22 -1.56 19.70
C THR A 142 4.26 -2.25 18.36
N ARG A 143 5.35 -2.98 18.08
CA ARG A 143 5.44 -3.81 16.88
C ARG A 143 4.35 -4.88 16.91
N PRO A 144 3.54 -5.04 15.84
CA PRO A 144 2.60 -6.15 15.73
C PRO A 144 3.30 -7.51 15.76
N GLU A 145 2.63 -8.52 16.34
CA GLU A 145 3.17 -9.87 16.40
C GLU A 145 3.27 -10.50 14.99
N PRO A 146 4.37 -11.20 14.65
CA PRO A 146 4.47 -11.92 13.38
C PRO A 146 3.31 -12.91 13.18
N GLY A 147 2.75 -12.95 11.96
CA GLY A 147 1.61 -13.81 11.61
C GLY A 147 0.24 -13.33 12.13
N SER A 148 0.19 -12.25 12.91
CA SER A 148 -1.07 -11.66 13.39
C SER A 148 -1.78 -10.85 12.31
N GLN A 149 -3.01 -10.43 12.61
CA GLN A 149 -3.77 -9.48 11.80
C GLN A 149 -4.14 -8.27 12.65
N VAL A 150 -3.96 -7.07 12.09
CA VAL A 150 -4.39 -5.80 12.70
C VAL A 150 -5.47 -5.19 11.81
N ASP A 151 -6.65 -4.94 12.38
CA ASP A 151 -7.83 -4.49 11.64
C ASP A 151 -8.16 -3.00 11.88
N ASN A 152 -9.11 -2.49 11.09
CA ASN A 152 -9.65 -1.12 11.21
C ASN A 152 -8.59 -0.01 11.08
N LEU A 153 -7.56 -0.27 10.29
CA LEU A 153 -6.52 0.71 9.99
C LEU A 153 -7.02 1.76 9.02
N SER A 154 -6.51 2.99 9.12
CA SER A 154 -6.62 3.99 8.06
C SER A 154 -5.27 4.58 7.72
N LEU A 155 -5.00 4.70 6.42
CA LEU A 155 -3.80 5.34 5.90
C LEU A 155 -4.09 6.82 5.66
N VAL A 156 -3.18 7.66 6.12
CA VAL A 156 -3.21 9.11 5.94
C VAL A 156 -1.87 9.56 5.37
N SER A 157 -1.90 10.29 4.25
CA SER A 157 -0.70 10.80 3.59
C SER A 157 0.02 11.86 4.42
N ALA A 158 1.26 12.18 4.03
CA ALA A 158 2.09 13.17 4.73
C ALA A 158 1.45 14.57 4.84
N ASP A 159 0.54 14.92 3.92
CA ASP A 159 -0.22 16.18 3.91
C ASP A 159 -1.64 16.06 4.51
N GLY A 160 -1.96 14.94 5.17
CA GLY A 160 -3.21 14.75 5.90
C GLY A 160 -4.37 14.16 5.08
N GLY A 161 -4.14 13.81 3.82
CA GLY A 161 -5.13 13.15 2.97
C GLY A 161 -5.43 11.72 3.43
N LYS A 162 -6.67 11.45 3.82
CA LYS A 162 -7.11 10.08 4.15
C LYS A 162 -7.29 9.28 2.87
N VAL A 163 -6.66 8.11 2.79
CA VAL A 163 -6.85 7.18 1.69
C VAL A 163 -8.30 6.66 1.68
N ARG A 164 -8.87 6.56 0.49
CA ARG A 164 -10.23 6.16 0.16
C ARG A 164 -10.22 5.16 -0.99
N ARG A 165 -11.32 4.43 -1.14
CA ARG A 165 -11.55 3.54 -2.28
C ARG A 165 -12.36 4.26 -3.34
N LEU A 166 -11.80 4.36 -4.53
CA LEU A 166 -12.44 4.96 -5.69
C LEU A 166 -12.69 3.87 -6.74
N VAL A 167 -13.93 3.73 -7.20
CA VAL A 167 -14.25 2.81 -8.30
C VAL A 167 -14.53 3.63 -9.54
N GLU A 168 -13.67 3.51 -10.54
CA GLU A 168 -13.76 4.23 -11.83
C GLU A 168 -13.57 3.22 -12.96
N ASP A 169 -14.45 3.25 -13.96
CA ASP A 169 -14.44 2.33 -15.11
C ASP A 169 -14.39 0.84 -14.69
N GLY A 170 -14.98 0.52 -13.54
CA GLY A 170 -14.97 -0.82 -12.93
C GLY A 170 -13.74 -1.14 -12.07
N PHE A 171 -12.71 -0.29 -12.07
CA PHE A 171 -11.46 -0.53 -11.36
C PHE A 171 -11.46 0.07 -9.94
N PRO A 172 -11.14 -0.71 -8.88
CA PRO A 172 -11.17 -0.24 -7.51
C PRO A 172 -9.82 0.36 -7.06
N TYR A 173 -9.52 1.57 -7.54
CA TYR A 173 -8.33 2.34 -7.15
C TYR A 173 -8.33 2.76 -5.68
N LEU A 174 -7.15 3.12 -5.20
CA LEU A 174 -6.97 3.89 -3.98
C LEU A 174 -6.68 5.37 -4.31
N SER A 175 -7.34 6.28 -3.60
CA SER A 175 -7.17 7.72 -3.78
C SER A 175 -7.25 8.46 -2.45
N ASP A 176 -6.49 9.53 -2.25
CA ASP A 176 -6.59 10.41 -1.08
C ASP A 176 -7.52 11.62 -1.29
N ARG A 177 -8.03 11.82 -2.50
CA ARG A 177 -8.92 12.94 -2.87
C ARG A 177 -10.38 12.57 -3.01
N ALA A 178 -10.68 11.38 -3.54
CA ALA A 178 -12.02 10.98 -3.90
C ALA A 178 -12.32 9.53 -3.53
N GLY A 179 -13.60 9.18 -3.52
CA GLY A 179 -14.08 7.83 -3.23
C GLY A 179 -14.68 7.68 -1.84
N HIS A 180 -14.92 6.43 -1.47
CA HIS A 180 -15.53 6.06 -0.20
C HIS A 180 -14.47 5.83 0.88
N ASP A 181 -14.84 6.11 2.12
CA ASP A 181 -13.99 5.94 3.28
C ASP A 181 -13.35 4.54 3.34
N ALA A 182 -12.02 4.52 3.40
CA ALA A 182 -11.26 3.28 3.45
C ALA A 182 -10.98 2.83 4.86
N ARG A 183 -11.11 1.52 5.07
CA ARG A 183 -10.52 0.80 6.18
C ARG A 183 -9.67 -0.32 5.64
N PHE A 184 -8.58 -0.59 6.35
CA PHE A 184 -7.62 -1.61 5.97
C PHE A 184 -7.39 -2.58 7.12
N SER A 185 -6.95 -3.77 6.73
CA SER A 185 -6.37 -4.75 7.62
C SER A 185 -4.93 -5.01 7.18
N ALA A 186 -4.00 -5.09 8.12
CA ALA A 186 -2.64 -5.54 7.88
C ALA A 186 -2.51 -6.99 8.32
N LYS A 187 -2.14 -7.88 7.39
CA LYS A 187 -1.73 -9.26 7.72
C LYS A 187 -0.21 -9.27 7.88
N ILE A 188 0.25 -9.42 9.11
CA ILE A 188 1.66 -9.34 9.46
C ILE A 188 2.35 -10.59 8.94
N ALA A 189 3.46 -10.41 8.23
CA ALA A 189 4.23 -11.50 7.68
C ALA A 189 4.75 -12.42 8.80
N PRO A 190 4.91 -13.72 8.54
CA PRO A 190 5.58 -14.65 9.44
C PRO A 190 7.01 -14.21 9.79
N ALA A 191 7.54 -14.70 10.92
CA ALA A 191 8.85 -14.27 11.43
C ALA A 191 10.02 -14.65 10.52
N GLU A 192 9.84 -15.67 9.67
CA GLU A 192 10.82 -16.12 8.69
C GLU A 192 10.97 -15.16 7.49
N PHE A 193 10.07 -14.19 7.33
CA PHE A 193 10.22 -13.14 6.32
C PHE A 193 11.30 -12.16 6.78
N LYS A 194 12.51 -12.36 6.28
CA LYS A 194 13.62 -11.41 6.43
C LYS A 194 13.65 -10.50 5.21
N GLY A 195 13.55 -9.20 5.42
CA GLY A 195 13.90 -8.25 4.37
C GLY A 195 15.37 -7.84 4.41
N PRO A 196 15.83 -7.13 3.39
CA PRO A 196 17.25 -6.78 3.24
C PRO A 196 17.73 -5.64 4.17
N TRP A 197 16.89 -5.22 5.12
CA TRP A 197 17.11 -4.08 6.02
C TRP A 197 16.89 -4.47 7.47
#